data_AF-A0A6P8GZ52-F1
#
_entry.id   AF-A0A6P8GZ52-F1
#
_cell.length_a   1.000
_cell.length_b   1.000
_cell.length_c   1.000
_cell.angle_alpha   90.00
_cell.angle_beta   90.00
_cell.angle_gamma   90.00
#
_symmetry.space_group_name_H-M   'P 1'
#
loop_
_entity.id
_entity.type
_entity.pdbx_description
1 polymer ?
#
loop_
_entity_poly.entity_id
_entity_poly.type
_entity_poly.pdbx_seq_one_letter_code
_entity_poly.pdbx_strand_id
1 'polypeptide(L)'
;FNIGDIIVISILIISYDCFQPGRVATLLDDKEGVVWGVAYEVEPAEIENVLMYLDIREKDGYKSTYTTLHTIDHSAPTIKVMLYIATPSNNFYLGPAPLPDIAKQIAYSEGPSGKNSEYLLKLSAFMHEVRKQHEDCKDEHLFELEVLVKNNLEGLGNTNI
;
A
#
# COMPACT_ATOMS: atom_id res chain seq x y z
N PHE A 1 -27.16 -8.83 -6.93
CA PHE A 1 -26.36 -8.12 -5.92
C PHE A 1 -26.59 -8.82 -4.60
N ASN A 2 -25.66 -9.69 -4.18
CA ASN A 2 -25.61 -10.13 -2.79
C ASN A 2 -24.48 -9.32 -2.15
N ILE A 3 -24.82 -8.59 -1.09
CA ILE A 3 -23.95 -7.65 -0.37
C ILE A 3 -22.88 -8.41 0.47
N GLY A 4 -22.83 -9.74 0.39
CA GLY A 4 -22.06 -10.60 1.29
C GLY A 4 -20.55 -10.65 1.09
N ASP A 5 -20.00 -10.17 -0.02
CA ASP A 5 -18.59 -10.41 -0.38
C ASP A 5 -17.82 -9.09 -0.53
N ILE A 6 -17.97 -8.15 0.42
CA ILE A 6 -17.16 -6.92 0.39
C ILE A 6 -15.76 -7.27 0.83
N ILE A 7 -14.90 -7.42 -0.17
CA ILE A 7 -13.48 -7.61 0.02
C ILE A 7 -12.80 -6.25 0.05
N VAL A 8 -12.12 -5.91 1.15
CA VAL A 8 -11.41 -4.64 1.31
C VAL A 8 -9.94 -4.82 0.97
N ILE A 9 -9.44 -4.06 0.00
CA ILE A 9 -8.00 -3.87 -0.22
C ILE A 9 -7.65 -2.50 0.36
N SER A 10 -7.02 -2.50 1.54
CA SER A 10 -6.49 -1.28 2.15
C SER A 10 -5.05 -1.10 1.70
N ILE A 11 -4.83 -0.17 0.79
CA ILE A 11 -3.52 0.44 0.60
C ILE A 11 -3.70 1.91 0.99
N LEU A 12 -3.62 2.21 2.31
CA LEU A 12 -2.49 2.95 2.90
C LEU A 12 -2.80 3.77 4.17
N ILE A 13 -1.78 3.87 5.03
CA ILE A 13 -1.70 4.62 6.29
C ILE A 13 -1.16 6.05 6.05
N ILE A 14 -1.88 7.09 6.49
CA ILE A 14 -1.35 8.46 6.59
C ILE A 14 -0.53 8.59 7.89
N SER A 15 0.73 9.00 7.77
CA SER A 15 1.55 9.41 8.91
C SER A 15 1.47 10.92 9.09
N TYR A 16 0.92 11.36 10.22
CA TYR A 16 0.88 12.76 10.64
C TYR A 16 2.12 13.07 11.49
N ASP A 17 3.17 13.63 10.88
CA ASP A 17 4.12 14.46 11.63
C ASP A 17 4.64 15.63 10.78
N CYS A 18 4.66 16.82 11.38
CA CYS A 18 4.51 18.11 10.71
C CYS A 18 5.82 18.67 10.12
N PHE A 19 6.93 17.92 10.19
CA PHE A 19 8.25 18.40 9.76
C PHE A 19 8.91 17.55 8.65
N GLN A 20 8.52 16.28 8.47
CA GLN A 20 8.96 15.42 7.34
C GLN A 20 7.89 14.37 7.02
N PRO A 21 6.97 14.63 6.06
CA PRO A 21 5.89 13.68 5.76
C PRO A 21 6.47 12.33 5.31
N GLY A 22 5.83 11.24 5.71
CA GLY A 22 6.16 9.90 5.19
C GLY A 22 5.78 9.74 3.72
N ARG A 23 6.26 8.65 3.10
CA ARG A 23 5.82 8.18 1.79
C ARG A 23 5.33 6.74 1.87
N VAL A 24 4.16 6.55 1.34
CA VAL A 24 3.31 5.41 1.60
C VAL A 24 2.68 5.06 0.23
N ALA A 25 2.40 3.78 -0.07
CA ALA A 25 1.89 3.33 -1.38
C ALA A 25 0.48 3.85 -1.73
N THR A 26 0.21 4.17 -2.99
CA THR A 26 -1.16 4.45 -3.46
C THR A 26 -1.34 3.84 -4.84
N LEU A 27 -2.59 3.62 -5.25
CA LEU A 27 -2.92 3.10 -6.57
C LEU A 27 -3.13 4.24 -7.56
N LEU A 28 -2.48 4.12 -8.72
CA LEU A 28 -2.67 5.01 -9.87
C LEU A 28 -3.46 4.26 -10.95
N ASP A 29 -4.22 5.00 -11.75
CA ASP A 29 -4.95 4.43 -12.88
C ASP A 29 -3.95 4.06 -14.00
N ASP A 30 -3.81 2.76 -14.25
CA ASP A 30 -3.00 2.18 -15.31
C ASP A 30 -3.76 0.99 -15.92
N LYS A 31 -4.01 1.04 -17.23
CA LYS A 31 -4.80 0.03 -17.95
C LYS A 31 -4.11 -1.32 -18.05
N GLU A 32 -2.78 -1.31 -18.06
CA GLU A 32 -1.96 -2.52 -18.14
C GLU A 32 -1.35 -2.87 -16.77
N GLY A 33 -1.64 -2.06 -15.74
CA GLY A 33 -1.12 -2.21 -14.40
C GLY A 33 -1.72 -3.43 -13.70
N VAL A 34 -0.85 -4.21 -13.06
CA VAL A 34 -1.24 -5.35 -12.23
C VAL A 34 -0.74 -5.10 -10.81
N VAL A 35 -1.64 -5.25 -9.84
CA VAL A 35 -1.31 -5.12 -8.42
C VAL A 35 -1.62 -6.43 -7.71
N TRP A 36 -0.61 -6.94 -7.02
CA TRP A 36 -0.76 -8.10 -6.15
C TRP A 36 -1.11 -7.65 -4.74
N GLY A 37 -1.97 -8.40 -4.08
CA GLY A 37 -2.45 -8.03 -2.75
C GLY A 37 -3.29 -9.13 -2.12
N VAL A 38 -3.87 -8.79 -0.97
CA VAL A 38 -4.77 -9.68 -0.23
C VAL A 38 -6.15 -9.07 -0.18
N ALA A 39 -7.11 -9.96 -0.35
CA ALA A 39 -8.53 -9.74 -0.23
C ALA A 39 -9.01 -10.23 1.15
N TYR A 40 -9.73 -9.39 1.91
CA TYR A 40 -10.35 -9.79 3.18
C TYR A 40 -11.87 -9.83 3.05
N GLU A 41 -12.47 -11.02 3.17
CA GLU A 41 -13.92 -11.18 3.27
C GLU A 41 -14.41 -10.71 4.65
N VAL A 42 -15.51 -9.96 4.66
CA VAL A 42 -16.12 -9.42 5.88
C VAL A 42 -17.46 -10.10 6.08
N GLU A 43 -17.71 -10.62 7.28
CA GLU A 43 -19.01 -11.21 7.60
C GLU A 43 -20.15 -10.20 7.36
N PRO A 44 -21.27 -10.59 6.75
CA PRO A 44 -22.34 -9.67 6.39
C PRO A 44 -22.86 -8.79 7.52
N ALA A 45 -22.84 -9.30 8.77
CA ALA A 45 -23.26 -8.57 9.95
C ALA A 45 -22.28 -7.46 10.38
N GLU A 46 -21.01 -7.57 10.01
CA GLU A 46 -19.94 -6.63 10.39
C GLU A 46 -19.62 -5.60 9.30
N ILE A 47 -20.24 -5.72 8.12
CA ILE A 47 -19.97 -4.83 6.98
C ILE A 47 -20.11 -3.35 7.37
N GLU A 48 -21.21 -2.99 8.04
CA GLU A 48 -21.44 -1.58 8.40
C GLU A 48 -20.38 -1.06 9.39
N ASN A 49 -19.99 -1.88 10.37
CA ASN A 49 -18.96 -1.53 11.34
C ASN A 49 -17.59 -1.36 10.67
N VAL A 50 -17.22 -2.28 9.78
CA VAL A 50 -15.96 -2.25 9.04
C VAL A 50 -15.91 -1.04 8.11
N LEU A 51 -16.99 -0.78 7.36
CA LEU A 51 -17.09 0.39 6.49
C LEU A 51 -17.00 1.69 7.28
N MET A 52 -17.71 1.80 8.41
CA MET A 52 -17.65 2.98 9.27
C MET A 52 -16.24 3.21 9.83
N TYR A 53 -15.56 2.14 10.26
CA TYR A 53 -14.18 2.21 10.72
C TYR A 53 -13.22 2.68 9.61
N LEU A 54 -13.35 2.11 8.41
CA LEU A 54 -12.53 2.48 7.26
C LEU A 54 -12.81 3.91 6.80
N ASP A 55 -14.07 4.34 6.76
CA ASP A 55 -14.44 5.71 6.40
C ASP A 55 -13.85 6.75 7.37
N ILE A 56 -13.78 6.43 8.68
CA ILE A 56 -13.13 7.30 9.65
C ILE A 56 -11.61 7.32 9.45
N ARG A 57 -11.00 6.16 9.19
CA ARG A 57 -9.56 6.03 9.00
C ARG A 57 -9.09 6.74 7.72
N GLU A 58 -9.89 6.69 6.66
CA GLU A 58 -9.54 7.18 5.32
C GLU A 58 -10.17 8.55 4.99
N LYS A 59 -10.56 9.33 6.03
CA LYS A 59 -11.36 10.57 5.95
C LYS A 59 -10.77 11.71 5.12
N ASP A 60 -9.53 11.58 4.64
CA ASP A 60 -8.74 12.66 4.07
C ASP A 60 -8.31 12.35 2.62
N GLY A 61 -9.26 12.39 1.69
CA GLY A 61 -8.98 12.38 0.24
C GLY A 61 -8.90 11.00 -0.41
N TYR A 62 -9.24 9.95 0.32
CA TYR A 62 -9.48 8.62 -0.24
C TYR A 62 -10.91 8.49 -0.75
N LYS A 63 -11.07 7.74 -1.83
CA LYS A 63 -12.36 7.39 -2.41
C LYS A 63 -12.49 5.88 -2.45
N SER A 64 -13.66 5.38 -2.07
CA SER A 64 -14.00 3.98 -2.30
C SER A 64 -14.34 3.75 -3.78
N THR A 65 -13.74 2.73 -4.37
CA THR A 65 -14.03 2.25 -5.72
C THR A 65 -14.17 0.74 -5.71
N TYR A 66 -14.67 0.18 -6.81
CA TYR A 66 -14.74 -1.26 -6.99
C TYR A 66 -13.84 -1.69 -8.13
N THR A 67 -13.13 -2.80 -7.94
CA THR A 67 -12.40 -3.47 -9.03
C THR A 67 -12.71 -4.97 -9.05
N THR A 68 -12.18 -5.64 -10.06
CA THR A 68 -12.26 -7.08 -10.21
C THR A 68 -10.96 -7.70 -9.69
N LEU A 69 -11.07 -8.58 -8.70
CA LEU A 69 -9.97 -9.39 -8.22
C LEU A 69 -9.93 -10.70 -9.00
N HIS A 70 -8.74 -11.02 -9.49
CA HIS A 70 -8.43 -12.29 -10.10
C HIS A 70 -7.70 -13.15 -9.07
N THR A 71 -8.22 -14.35 -8.79
CA THR A 71 -7.50 -15.28 -7.90
C THR A 71 -6.22 -15.76 -8.57
N ILE A 72 -5.22 -16.06 -7.76
CA ILE A 72 -3.87 -16.34 -8.25
C ILE A 72 -3.82 -17.61 -9.10
N ASP A 73 -4.64 -18.60 -8.77
CA ASP A 73 -4.73 -19.85 -9.51
C ASP A 73 -5.64 -19.76 -10.76
N HIS A 74 -6.27 -18.60 -10.98
CA HIS A 74 -7.31 -18.38 -11.99
C HIS A 74 -8.42 -19.45 -12.01
N SER A 75 -8.54 -20.23 -10.93
CA SER A 75 -9.44 -21.38 -10.87
C SER A 75 -10.83 -20.97 -10.39
N ALA A 76 -10.90 -19.87 -9.64
CA ALA A 76 -12.12 -19.30 -9.11
C ALA A 76 -12.67 -18.21 -10.04
N PRO A 77 -14.00 -17.99 -10.04
CA PRO A 77 -14.58 -16.84 -10.69
C PRO A 77 -13.99 -15.55 -10.13
N THR A 78 -13.85 -14.54 -11.00
CA THR A 78 -13.39 -13.22 -10.59
C THR A 78 -14.33 -12.63 -9.55
N ILE A 79 -13.76 -12.04 -8.49
CA ILE A 79 -14.51 -11.52 -7.35
C ILE A 79 -14.56 -10.00 -7.45
N LYS A 80 -15.72 -9.39 -7.21
CA LYS A 80 -15.83 -7.93 -7.14
C LYS A 80 -15.39 -7.47 -5.76
N VAL A 81 -14.44 -6.55 -5.69
CA VAL A 81 -13.83 -6.10 -4.43
C VAL A 81 -13.88 -4.58 -4.32
N MET A 82 -13.91 -4.06 -3.09
CA MET A 82 -13.90 -2.64 -2.79
C MET A 82 -12.50 -2.20 -2.36
N LEU A 83 -12.04 -1.05 -2.86
CA LEU A 83 -10.74 -0.48 -2.52
C LEU A 83 -10.91 0.96 -2.09
N TYR A 84 -10.09 1.40 -1.14
CA TYR A 84 -9.89 2.81 -0.85
C TYR A 84 -8.64 3.28 -1.59
N ILE A 85 -8.77 4.31 -2.42
CA ILE A 85 -7.67 4.86 -3.23
C ILE A 85 -7.58 6.36 -2.97
N ALA A 86 -6.36 6.85 -2.71
CA ALA A 86 -6.12 8.29 -2.62
C ALA A 86 -6.31 8.93 -4.00
N THR A 87 -7.19 9.92 -4.09
CA THR A 87 -7.37 10.69 -5.33
C THR A 87 -6.19 11.64 -5.56
N PRO A 88 -5.85 12.02 -6.81
CA PRO A 88 -4.83 13.07 -7.05
C PRO A 88 -5.22 14.44 -6.46
N SER A 89 -6.50 14.67 -6.20
CA SER A 89 -7.02 15.83 -5.46
C SER A 89 -6.78 15.78 -3.95
N ASN A 90 -6.18 14.70 -3.43
CA ASN A 90 -5.81 14.59 -2.04
C ASN A 90 -4.66 15.58 -1.74
N ASN A 91 -4.86 16.45 -0.75
CA ASN A 91 -3.83 17.42 -0.31
C ASN A 91 -2.54 16.75 0.18
N PHE A 92 -2.60 15.46 0.51
CA PHE A 92 -1.45 14.64 0.92
C PHE A 92 -0.77 13.89 -0.24
N TYR A 93 -1.28 14.03 -1.47
CA TYR A 93 -0.65 13.43 -2.65
C TYR A 93 0.63 14.20 -3.02
N LEU A 94 1.79 13.62 -2.68
CA LEU A 94 3.10 14.20 -2.98
C LEU A 94 3.53 14.06 -4.45
N GLY A 95 2.77 13.32 -5.26
CA GLY A 95 3.08 13.10 -6.67
C GLY A 95 4.29 12.20 -6.93
N PRO A 96 4.58 11.97 -8.23
CA PRO A 96 5.78 11.26 -8.67
C PRO A 96 7.04 12.04 -8.28
N ALA A 97 8.09 11.32 -7.91
CA ALA A 97 9.40 11.87 -7.60
C ALA A 97 10.50 10.86 -8.00
N PRO A 98 11.76 11.28 -8.16
CA PRO A 98 12.86 10.35 -8.39
C PRO A 98 12.97 9.32 -7.27
N LEU A 99 13.21 8.06 -7.63
CA LEU A 99 13.33 6.95 -6.68
C LEU A 99 14.33 7.20 -5.54
N PRO A 100 15.52 7.79 -5.78
CA PRO A 100 16.45 8.11 -4.70
C PRO A 100 15.88 9.10 -3.67
N ASP A 101 15.09 10.08 -4.13
CA ASP A 101 14.47 11.07 -3.25
C ASP A 101 13.35 10.44 -2.41
N ILE A 102 12.54 9.58 -3.04
CA ILE A 102 11.51 8.79 -2.35
C ILE A 102 12.17 7.89 -1.29
N ALA A 103 13.21 7.16 -1.66
CA ALA A 103 13.91 6.26 -0.74
C ALA A 103 14.55 7.00 0.42
N LYS A 104 15.13 8.17 0.18
CA LYS A 104 15.70 9.03 1.24
C LYS A 104 14.61 9.47 2.21
N GLN A 105 13.46 9.90 1.70
CA GLN A 105 12.32 10.29 2.52
C GLN A 105 11.81 9.12 3.36
N ILE A 106 11.59 7.95 2.75
CA ILE A 106 11.15 6.73 3.44
C ILE A 106 12.15 6.29 4.53
N ALA A 107 13.45 6.40 4.27
CA ALA A 107 14.47 5.97 5.22
C ALA A 107 14.44 6.77 6.53
N TYR A 108 14.05 8.06 6.47
CA TYR A 108 14.22 9.00 7.57
C TYR A 108 12.92 9.54 8.17
N SER A 109 11.78 9.34 7.51
CA SER A 109 10.47 9.69 8.07
C SER A 109 10.00 8.69 9.12
N GLU A 110 9.39 9.23 10.17
CA GLU A 110 8.73 8.50 11.26
C GLU A 110 7.46 9.27 11.65
N GLY A 111 6.44 8.57 12.10
CA GLY A 111 5.32 9.22 12.75
C GLY A 111 4.60 8.29 13.71
N PRO A 112 3.32 8.55 14.06
CA PRO A 112 2.66 7.89 15.19
C PRO A 112 2.60 6.36 15.08
N SER A 113 2.63 5.82 13.86
CA SER A 113 2.59 4.38 13.58
C SER A 113 3.98 3.73 13.47
N GLY A 114 5.06 4.49 13.71
CA GLY A 114 6.45 4.03 13.64
C GLY A 114 7.19 4.51 12.39
N LYS A 115 8.32 3.86 12.09
CA LYS A 115 9.23 4.25 11.01
C LYS A 115 8.63 3.94 9.64
N ASN A 116 8.76 4.87 8.71
CA ASN A 116 8.30 4.66 7.34
C ASN A 116 9.11 3.56 6.63
N SER A 117 10.39 3.39 6.97
CA SER A 117 11.21 2.29 6.46
C SER A 117 10.67 0.92 6.89
N GLU A 118 10.17 0.79 8.12
CA GLU A 118 9.54 -0.45 8.60
C GLU A 118 8.29 -0.81 7.79
N TYR A 119 7.48 0.19 7.44
CA TYR A 119 6.33 0.01 6.54
C TYR A 119 6.76 -0.58 5.19
N LEU A 120 7.73 0.05 4.51
CA LEU A 120 8.19 -0.39 3.19
C LEU A 120 8.81 -1.80 3.25
N LEU A 121 9.61 -2.09 4.27
CA LEU A 121 10.28 -3.38 4.42
C LEU A 121 9.29 -4.52 4.71
N LYS A 122 8.24 -4.27 5.51
CA LYS A 122 7.17 -5.25 5.74
C LYS A 122 6.38 -5.54 4.46
N LEU A 123 6.06 -4.50 3.69
CA LEU A 123 5.39 -4.65 2.39
C LEU A 123 6.26 -5.44 1.40
N SER A 124 7.55 -5.10 1.31
CA SER A 124 8.51 -5.80 0.44
C SER A 124 8.67 -7.26 0.85
N ALA A 125 8.77 -7.54 2.15
CA ALA A 125 8.85 -8.91 2.67
C ALA A 125 7.60 -9.74 2.30
N PHE A 126 6.40 -9.18 2.47
CA PHE A 126 5.15 -9.81 2.03
C PHE A 126 5.19 -10.13 0.52
N MET A 127 5.59 -9.17 -0.31
CA MET A 127 5.65 -9.34 -1.77
C MET A 127 6.69 -10.37 -2.20
N HIS A 128 7.82 -10.47 -1.49
CA HIS A 128 8.80 -11.55 -1.71
C HIS A 128 8.21 -12.93 -1.40
N GLU A 129 7.43 -13.10 -0.33
CA GLU A 129 6.77 -14.38 -0.02
C GLU A 129 5.73 -14.77 -1.08
N VAL A 130 4.99 -13.80 -1.62
CA VAL A 130 4.06 -14.03 -2.75
C VAL A 130 4.85 -14.47 -3.99
N ARG A 131 5.96 -13.79 -4.30
CA ARG A 131 6.80 -14.08 -5.46
C ARG A 131 7.44 -15.47 -5.43
N LYS A 132 7.77 -16.00 -4.25
CA LYS A 132 8.26 -17.39 -4.11
C LYS A 132 7.23 -18.43 -4.57
N GLN A 133 5.95 -18.11 -4.47
CA GLN A 133 4.85 -19.00 -4.87
C GLN A 133 4.39 -18.70 -6.30
N HIS A 134 4.56 -17.46 -6.76
CA HIS A 134 4.05 -16.97 -8.04
C HIS A 134 5.09 -16.09 -8.75
N GLU A 135 5.81 -16.66 -9.72
CA GLU A 135 6.91 -15.99 -10.42
C GLU A 135 6.47 -14.73 -11.20
N ASP A 136 5.19 -14.67 -11.58
CA ASP A 136 4.58 -13.53 -12.27
C ASP A 136 4.35 -12.32 -11.35
N CYS A 137 4.51 -12.49 -10.03
CA CYS A 137 4.48 -11.38 -9.08
C CYS A 137 5.71 -10.49 -9.25
N LYS A 138 5.52 -9.37 -9.95
CA LYS A 138 6.54 -8.37 -10.23
C LYS A 138 6.08 -7.01 -9.74
N ASP A 139 6.91 -6.40 -8.90
CA ASP A 139 6.79 -4.99 -8.50
C ASP A 139 8.20 -4.39 -8.47
N GLU A 140 8.70 -4.05 -9.68
CA GLU A 140 10.05 -3.52 -9.85
C GLU A 140 10.25 -2.22 -9.07
N HIS A 141 9.21 -1.39 -9.00
CA HIS A 141 9.21 -0.14 -8.26
C HIS A 141 9.44 -0.38 -6.75
N LEU A 142 8.67 -1.28 -6.15
CA LEU A 142 8.81 -1.61 -4.73
C LEU A 142 10.19 -2.21 -4.41
N PHE A 143 10.66 -3.15 -5.22
CA PHE A 143 11.95 -3.80 -4.96
C PHE A 143 13.14 -2.87 -5.19
N GLU A 144 13.07 -1.95 -6.15
CA GLU A 144 14.10 -0.91 -6.31
C GLU A 144 14.11 0.06 -5.13
N LEU A 145 12.93 0.48 -4.65
CA LEU A 145 12.81 1.29 -3.42
C LEU A 145 13.37 0.55 -2.20
N GLU A 146 13.10 -0.74 -2.06
CA GLU A 146 13.61 -1.57 -0.95
C GLU A 146 15.15 -1.50 -0.88
N VAL A 147 15.82 -1.69 -2.02
CA VAL A 147 17.29 -1.62 -2.11
C VAL A 147 17.80 -0.24 -1.75
N LEU A 148 17.22 0.82 -2.31
CA LEU A 148 17.64 2.19 -2.04
C LEU A 148 17.43 2.59 -0.57
N VAL A 149 16.33 2.17 0.04
CA VAL A 149 16.05 2.42 1.47
C VAL A 149 17.06 1.67 2.35
N LYS A 150 17.36 0.41 2.06
CA LYS A 150 18.39 -0.36 2.80
C LYS A 150 19.76 0.33 2.72
N ASN A 151 20.18 0.76 1.53
CA ASN A 151 21.44 1.48 1.35
C ASN A 151 21.50 2.79 2.17
N ASN A 152 20.42 3.56 2.20
CA ASN A 152 20.33 4.79 2.99
C ASN A 152 20.39 4.55 4.50
N LEU A 153 19.89 3.40 4.98
CA LEU A 153 19.94 2.99 6.38
C LEU A 153 21.32 2.45 6.78
N GLU A 154 21.98 1.70 5.89
CA GLU A 154 23.34 1.18 6.13
C GLU A 154 24.40 2.29 6.14
N GLY A 155 24.23 3.32 5.31
CA GLY A 155 25.09 4.51 5.31
C GLY A 155 25.19 5.20 6.68
N LEU A 156 24.11 5.17 7.48
CA LEU A 156 24.08 5.70 8.86
C LEU A 156 24.93 4.89 9.85
N GLY A 157 24.99 3.56 9.67
CA GLY A 157 25.76 2.67 10.54
C GLY A 157 27.27 2.96 10.49
N ASN A 158 27.73 3.52 9.37
CA ASN A 158 29.15 3.80 9.12
C ASN A 158 29.57 5.25 9.44
N THR A 159 28.66 6.14 9.86
CA THR A 159 28.99 7.56 10.14
C THR A 159 29.16 7.89 11.63
N ASN A 160 29.07 6.90 12.53
CA ASN A 160 29.22 7.07 13.98
C ASN A 160 30.54 6.48 14.51
N ILE A 161 31.69 6.90 13.96
CA ILE A 161 33.03 6.58 14.49
C ILE A 161 33.85 7.86 14.61
#